data_AF-A0ABD2C2I4-F1
#
_entry.id   AF-A0ABD2C2I4-F1
#
_cell.length_a   1.000
_cell.length_b   1.000
_cell.length_c   1.000
_cell.angle_alpha   90.00
_cell.angle_beta   90.00
_cell.angle_gamma   90.00
#
_symmetry.space_group_name_H-M   'P 1'
#
loop_
_entity.id
_entity.type
_entity.pdbx_description
1 polymer ?
#
loop_
_entity_poly.entity_id
_entity_poly.type
_entity_poly.pdbx_seq_one_letter_code
_entity_poly.pdbx_strand_id
1 'polypeptide(L)'
;MWTKVIVLIVIYLSMILKVRTKETCSLDNGDDFQESHVGLIISPMMSESMIRELEVYWNHPKYRSDSDRIALYRDDPANGSEPILILEPKSSSGIKGTGIQTEYLSTTNLTYRRQCLEYYVAWLRNGTLRKVNCLETRPNWMAERKEILGPLKMNKIFLPGTHDSASYAIHKRADREDIIEKYVITQVKMDSRVDYKSSLRPIRATFEIFHSFQDVDVLAQLIYGVRYLDIRVGYYPRTNEIWWANHGIVQLMPLRIIIEQVKEFLDNTEEIVIFDVQEFPVGNYY
;
A
#
# COMPACT_ATOMS: atom_id res chain seq x y z
N MET A 1 60.43 -16.04 -20.14
CA MET A 1 59.57 -14.85 -20.02
C MET A 1 58.10 -15.17 -20.31
N TRP A 2 57.80 -16.02 -21.29
CA TRP A 2 56.43 -16.40 -21.68
C TRP A 2 55.66 -17.27 -20.66
N THR A 3 56.35 -18.12 -19.88
CA THR A 3 55.71 -18.98 -18.88
C THR A 3 55.08 -18.22 -17.72
N LYS A 4 55.68 -17.10 -17.28
CA LYS A 4 55.11 -16.26 -16.20
C LYS A 4 53.87 -15.48 -16.65
N VAL A 5 53.81 -15.09 -17.92
CA VAL A 5 52.67 -14.37 -18.50
C VAL A 5 51.46 -15.29 -18.65
N ILE A 6 51.67 -16.53 -19.07
CA ILE A 6 50.59 -17.53 -19.19
C ILE A 6 49.98 -17.85 -17.82
N VAL A 7 50.80 -18.00 -16.78
CA VAL A 7 50.30 -18.26 -15.41
C VAL A 7 49.45 -17.10 -14.89
N LEU A 8 49.87 -15.85 -15.13
CA LEU A 8 49.09 -14.67 -14.72
C LEU A 8 47.76 -14.56 -15.47
N ILE A 9 47.73 -14.89 -16.77
CA ILE A 9 46.51 -14.90 -17.57
C ILE A 9 45.55 -16.01 -17.10
N VAL A 10 46.06 -17.20 -16.77
CA VAL A 10 45.23 -18.30 -16.23
C VAL A 10 44.67 -17.96 -14.85
N ILE A 11 45.45 -17.32 -13.97
CA ILE A 11 44.97 -16.86 -12.65
C ILE A 11 43.90 -15.77 -12.83
N TYR A 12 44.11 -14.82 -13.75
CA TYR A 12 43.14 -13.76 -14.04
C TYR A 12 41.85 -14.32 -14.66
N LEU A 13 41.93 -15.28 -15.59
CA LEU A 13 40.77 -15.99 -16.11
C LEU A 13 40.06 -16.82 -15.03
N SER A 14 40.79 -17.42 -14.09
CA SER A 14 40.19 -18.15 -12.95
C SER A 14 39.47 -17.23 -11.97
N MET A 15 39.93 -15.97 -11.83
CA MET A 15 39.24 -14.95 -11.04
C MET A 15 37.99 -14.42 -11.78
N ILE A 16 38.04 -14.29 -13.11
CA ILE A 16 36.88 -13.87 -13.92
C ILE A 16 35.82 -14.99 -13.98
N LEU A 17 36.22 -16.26 -14.06
CA LEU A 17 35.31 -17.41 -13.98
C LEU A 17 34.78 -17.67 -12.57
N LYS A 18 35.41 -17.09 -11.53
CA LYS A 18 34.87 -17.04 -10.15
C LYS A 18 33.93 -15.86 -9.90
N VAL A 19 33.58 -15.08 -10.93
CA VAL A 19 32.41 -14.19 -10.87
C VAL A 19 31.18 -15.09 -10.88
N ARG A 20 30.84 -15.51 -9.66
CA ARG A 20 29.57 -16.04 -9.18
C ARG A 20 28.44 -15.70 -10.16
N THR A 21 28.05 -16.68 -10.97
CA THR A 21 26.63 -16.86 -11.19
C THR A 21 26.06 -17.10 -9.80
N LYS A 22 25.48 -16.05 -9.22
CA LYS A 22 24.59 -16.23 -8.08
C LYS A 22 23.33 -16.86 -8.68
N GLU A 23 23.41 -18.15 -9.00
CA GLU A 23 22.23 -19.00 -9.08
C GLU A 23 21.66 -19.04 -7.67
N THR A 24 20.91 -18.01 -7.31
CA THR A 24 19.84 -18.14 -6.34
C THR A 24 18.64 -18.70 -7.08
N CYS A 25 18.74 -19.96 -7.48
CA CYS A 25 17.58 -20.84 -7.49
C CYS A 25 17.79 -21.73 -6.27
N SER A 26 16.90 -21.57 -5.30
CA SER A 26 16.84 -22.32 -4.05
C SER A 26 17.08 -23.79 -4.30
N LEU A 27 17.96 -24.39 -3.50
CA LEU A 27 17.89 -25.82 -3.24
C LEU A 27 16.44 -26.10 -2.83
N ASP A 28 15.71 -26.89 -3.63
CA ASP A 28 14.37 -27.36 -3.30
C ASP A 28 14.50 -28.23 -2.05
N ASN A 29 14.43 -27.59 -0.88
CA ASN A 29 14.52 -28.25 0.43
C ASN A 29 13.28 -29.13 0.71
N GLY A 30 12.39 -29.31 -0.27
CA GLY A 30 11.13 -30.03 -0.14
C GLY A 30 10.04 -29.27 0.62
N ASP A 31 10.30 -28.02 1.04
CA ASP A 31 9.28 -27.15 1.63
C ASP A 31 8.60 -26.34 0.53
N ASP A 32 7.40 -26.78 0.14
CA ASP A 32 6.61 -26.16 -0.91
C ASP A 32 6.09 -24.75 -0.56
N PHE A 33 6.28 -24.30 0.68
CA PHE A 33 5.91 -22.96 1.14
C PHE A 33 6.99 -21.88 0.93
N GLN A 34 8.17 -22.21 0.42
CA GLN A 34 9.21 -21.19 0.17
C GLN A 34 8.75 -20.11 -0.83
N GLU A 35 8.12 -20.52 -1.92
CA GLU A 35 7.60 -19.63 -2.97
C GLU A 35 6.12 -19.25 -2.79
N SER A 36 5.50 -19.63 -1.67
CA SER A 36 4.12 -19.27 -1.39
C SER A 36 4.01 -17.89 -0.74
N HIS A 37 2.85 -17.25 -0.85
CA HIS A 37 2.53 -16.00 -0.22
C HIS A 37 1.09 -16.04 0.29
N VAL A 38 0.91 -15.50 1.49
CA VAL A 38 -0.39 -15.16 2.05
C VAL A 38 -0.23 -13.83 2.75
N GLY A 39 -1.21 -12.95 2.63
CA GLY A 39 -1.13 -11.63 3.23
C GLY A 39 -2.49 -10.96 3.33
N LEU A 40 -2.47 -9.82 3.99
CA LEU A 40 -3.63 -8.99 4.24
C LEU A 40 -3.44 -7.64 3.56
N ILE A 41 -4.51 -7.12 3.00
CA ILE A 41 -4.62 -5.72 2.55
C ILE A 41 -5.95 -5.15 3.00
N ILE A 42 -6.05 -3.83 2.98
CA ILE A 42 -7.31 -3.12 3.19
C ILE A 42 -7.87 -2.78 1.81
N SER A 43 -9.13 -3.12 1.57
CA SER A 43 -9.81 -2.85 0.31
C SER A 43 -9.88 -1.33 0.06
N PRO A 44 -9.57 -0.87 -1.16
CA PRO A 44 -9.82 0.52 -1.55
C PRO A 44 -11.31 0.77 -1.84
N MET A 45 -12.13 -0.29 -1.92
CA MET A 45 -13.55 -0.18 -2.19
C MET A 45 -14.32 0.18 -0.92
N MET A 46 -15.24 1.15 -1.04
CA MET A 46 -16.14 1.54 0.03
C MET A 46 -17.59 1.39 -0.42
N SER A 47 -18.47 1.12 0.53
CA SER A 47 -19.92 1.12 0.36
C SER A 47 -20.59 1.77 1.56
N GLU A 48 -21.90 2.04 1.47
CA GLU A 48 -22.66 2.64 2.58
C GLU A 48 -22.58 1.82 3.89
N SER A 49 -22.36 0.51 3.80
CA SER A 49 -22.34 -0.39 4.95
C SER A 49 -20.94 -0.83 5.38
N MET A 50 -19.90 -0.55 4.58
CA MET A 50 -18.56 -1.04 4.84
C MET A 50 -17.49 -0.13 4.24
N ILE A 51 -16.57 0.31 5.11
CA ILE A 51 -15.32 0.96 4.74
C ILE A 51 -14.15 0.11 5.24
N ARG A 52 -12.99 0.21 4.58
CA ARG A 52 -11.76 -0.46 5.02
C ARG A 52 -11.94 -1.97 5.27
N GLU A 53 -12.60 -2.65 4.33
CA GLU A 53 -12.78 -4.10 4.39
C GLU A 53 -11.41 -4.79 4.35
N LEU A 54 -11.17 -5.72 5.26
CA LEU A 54 -9.98 -6.56 5.23
C LEU A 54 -10.09 -7.59 4.11
N GLU A 55 -9.09 -7.65 3.25
CA GLU A 55 -8.98 -8.64 2.18
C GLU A 55 -7.78 -9.55 2.40
N VAL A 56 -7.99 -10.84 2.15
CA VAL A 56 -6.93 -11.85 2.17
C VAL A 56 -6.51 -12.12 0.73
N TYR A 57 -5.21 -12.03 0.45
CA TYR A 57 -4.64 -12.45 -0.82
C TYR A 57 -3.65 -13.58 -0.63
N TRP A 58 -3.53 -14.42 -1.65
CA TRP A 58 -2.67 -15.59 -1.60
C TRP A 58 -2.12 -15.96 -2.97
N ASN A 59 -0.98 -16.65 -2.95
CA ASN A 59 -0.36 -17.30 -4.10
C ASN A 59 0.43 -18.52 -3.61
N HIS A 60 0.09 -19.71 -4.07
CA HIS A 60 0.83 -20.93 -3.78
C HIS A 60 0.74 -21.88 -4.99
N PRO A 61 1.83 -22.03 -5.76
CA PRO A 61 1.84 -22.85 -6.97
C PRO A 61 1.52 -24.35 -6.73
N LYS A 62 1.82 -24.84 -5.51
CA LYS A 62 1.64 -26.25 -5.09
C LYS A 62 0.50 -26.39 -4.06
N TYR A 63 -0.52 -25.53 -4.12
CA TYR A 63 -1.67 -25.60 -3.20
C TYR A 63 -2.46 -26.91 -3.35
N ARG A 64 -3.16 -27.31 -2.29
CA ARG A 64 -3.95 -28.54 -2.21
C ARG A 64 -5.36 -28.24 -1.72
N SER A 65 -6.35 -28.39 -2.59
CA SER A 65 -7.74 -28.01 -2.27
C SER A 65 -8.37 -28.85 -1.15
N ASP A 66 -7.90 -30.08 -0.94
CA ASP A 66 -8.40 -31.00 0.08
C ASP A 66 -7.95 -30.62 1.50
N SER A 67 -6.75 -30.07 1.64
CA SER A 67 -6.02 -29.95 2.92
C SER A 67 -5.61 -28.54 3.28
N ASP A 68 -5.53 -27.63 2.30
CA ASP A 68 -5.12 -26.24 2.54
C ASP A 68 -6.29 -25.38 2.98
N ARG A 69 -6.05 -24.56 4.00
CA ARG A 69 -6.98 -23.56 4.52
C ARG A 69 -6.23 -22.28 4.80
N ILE A 70 -6.90 -21.14 4.64
CA ILE A 70 -6.35 -19.83 5.04
C ILE A 70 -7.17 -19.34 6.23
N ALA A 71 -6.51 -19.16 7.36
CA ALA A 71 -7.15 -18.74 8.59
C ALA A 71 -6.75 -17.32 8.95
N LEU A 72 -7.72 -16.54 9.41
CA LEU A 72 -7.55 -15.16 9.86
C LEU A 72 -7.66 -15.12 11.38
N TYR A 73 -6.86 -14.25 12.02
CA TYR A 73 -6.76 -14.12 13.48
C TYR A 73 -6.67 -12.64 13.88
N ARG A 74 -7.04 -12.32 15.13
CA ARG A 74 -6.84 -10.99 15.75
C ARG A 74 -5.50 -10.84 16.50
N ASP A 75 -4.75 -11.92 16.61
CA ASP A 75 -3.46 -11.96 17.31
C ASP A 75 -2.58 -13.01 16.63
N ASP A 76 -1.30 -13.06 17.00
CA ASP A 76 -0.36 -14.03 16.45
C ASP A 76 -0.85 -15.48 16.71
N PRO A 77 -1.15 -16.26 15.65
CA PRO A 77 -1.62 -17.64 15.80
C PRO A 77 -0.59 -18.57 16.45
N ALA A 78 0.69 -18.18 16.50
CA ALA A 78 1.72 -18.93 17.24
C ALA A 78 1.43 -18.99 18.76
N ASN A 79 0.62 -18.07 19.28
CA ASN A 79 0.21 -18.04 20.69
C ASN A 79 -1.00 -18.94 20.99
N GLY A 80 -1.50 -19.70 20.00
CA GLY A 80 -2.66 -20.58 20.17
C GLY A 80 -4.01 -19.88 20.07
N SER A 81 -4.06 -18.70 19.45
CA SER A 81 -5.30 -17.96 19.19
C SER A 81 -6.23 -18.72 18.24
N GLU A 82 -7.54 -18.64 18.49
CA GLU A 82 -8.55 -19.22 17.60
C GLU A 82 -8.79 -18.34 16.36
N PRO A 83 -9.07 -18.94 15.19
CA PRO A 83 -9.30 -18.18 13.97
C PRO A 83 -10.68 -17.52 13.97
N ILE A 84 -10.74 -16.26 13.54
CA ILE A 84 -12.00 -15.52 13.35
C ILE A 84 -12.71 -15.88 12.05
N LEU A 85 -11.94 -16.33 11.04
CA LEU A 85 -12.46 -16.75 9.74
C LEU A 85 -11.54 -17.80 9.13
N ILE A 86 -12.10 -18.83 8.52
CA ILE A 86 -11.37 -19.83 7.73
C ILE A 86 -11.90 -19.81 6.30
N LEU A 87 -10.98 -19.68 5.35
CA LEU A 87 -11.24 -19.64 3.93
C LEU A 87 -10.66 -20.88 3.25
N GLU A 88 -11.38 -21.37 2.24
CA GLU A 88 -10.91 -22.45 1.36
C GLU A 88 -10.39 -21.83 0.05
N PRO A 89 -9.07 -21.88 -0.23
CA PRO A 89 -8.53 -21.35 -1.47
C PRO A 89 -9.02 -22.18 -2.66
N LYS A 90 -9.76 -21.55 -3.57
CA LYS A 90 -10.33 -22.22 -4.76
C LYS A 90 -9.33 -22.35 -5.92
N SER A 91 -8.23 -21.61 -5.86
CA SER A 91 -7.21 -21.49 -6.90
C SER A 91 -5.84 -21.29 -6.25
N SER A 92 -4.78 -21.51 -7.03
CA SER A 92 -3.39 -21.30 -6.60
C SER A 92 -3.13 -19.87 -6.16
N SER A 93 -3.78 -18.88 -6.77
CA SER A 93 -3.74 -17.49 -6.36
C SER A 93 -5.12 -16.87 -6.34
N GLY A 94 -5.32 -15.86 -5.50
CA GLY A 94 -6.57 -15.13 -5.44
C GLY A 94 -6.55 -14.02 -4.40
N ILE A 95 -7.64 -13.26 -4.39
CA ILE A 95 -7.95 -12.28 -3.37
C ILE A 95 -9.42 -12.43 -2.97
N LYS A 96 -9.72 -12.22 -1.69
CA LYS A 96 -11.07 -12.39 -1.15
C LYS A 96 -11.32 -11.41 -0.02
N GLY A 97 -12.41 -10.64 -0.14
CA GLY A 97 -13.00 -9.87 0.94
C GLY A 97 -13.52 -10.78 2.06
N THR A 98 -13.21 -10.40 3.30
CA THR A 98 -13.52 -11.17 4.51
C THR A 98 -14.86 -10.77 5.13
N GLY A 99 -15.45 -9.65 4.72
CA GLY A 99 -16.59 -9.02 5.39
C GLY A 99 -16.25 -8.41 6.76
N ILE A 100 -14.97 -8.31 7.12
CA ILE A 100 -14.51 -7.71 8.37
C ILE A 100 -14.03 -6.29 8.09
N GLN A 101 -14.66 -5.32 8.74
CA GLN A 101 -14.24 -3.92 8.69
C GLN A 101 -13.12 -3.68 9.71
N THR A 102 -12.01 -3.11 9.24
CA THR A 102 -10.88 -2.72 10.10
C THR A 102 -11.11 -1.35 10.71
N GLU A 103 -10.60 -1.13 11.93
CA GLU A 103 -10.62 0.19 12.54
C GLU A 103 -9.57 1.12 11.91
N TYR A 104 -9.88 2.42 11.89
CA TYR A 104 -8.91 3.43 11.52
C TYR A 104 -7.84 3.56 12.60
N LEU A 105 -6.57 3.42 12.19
CA LEU A 105 -5.42 3.61 13.06
C LEU A 105 -4.87 5.02 12.88
N SER A 106 -4.90 5.81 13.94
CA SER A 106 -4.29 7.14 13.99
C SER A 106 -2.79 7.06 13.74
N THR A 107 -2.27 8.00 12.95
CA THR A 107 -0.84 8.17 12.65
C THR A 107 0.01 8.27 13.91
N THR A 108 -0.53 8.83 15.00
CA THR A 108 0.13 8.89 16.32
C THR A 108 0.44 7.53 16.94
N ASN A 109 -0.26 6.48 16.53
CA ASN A 109 -0.06 5.11 16.98
C ASN A 109 0.86 4.32 16.03
N LEU A 110 1.35 4.96 14.97
CA LEU A 110 2.29 4.38 14.03
C LEU A 110 3.72 4.69 14.46
N THR A 111 4.65 3.82 14.07
CA THR A 111 6.07 3.99 14.35
C THR A 111 6.87 3.98 13.04
N TYR A 112 8.09 4.49 13.10
CA TYR A 112 9.06 4.43 12.00
C TYR A 112 9.78 3.08 11.93
N ARG A 113 9.20 2.02 12.50
CA ARG A 113 9.70 0.65 12.42
C ARG A 113 8.61 -0.28 11.92
N ARG A 114 9.01 -1.37 11.29
CA ARG A 114 8.08 -2.42 10.87
C ARG A 114 7.33 -2.95 12.10
N GLN A 115 6.00 -2.95 12.01
CA GLN A 115 5.12 -3.46 13.07
C GLN A 115 3.90 -4.15 12.47
N CYS A 116 3.54 -5.30 13.06
CA CYS A 116 2.24 -5.92 12.84
C CYS A 116 1.15 -5.10 13.53
N LEU A 117 -0.01 -5.06 12.91
CA LEU A 117 -1.23 -4.43 13.40
C LEU A 117 -2.15 -5.52 13.99
N GLU A 118 -3.45 -5.25 14.12
CA GLU A 118 -4.41 -6.14 14.77
C GLU A 118 -4.61 -7.49 14.04
N TYR A 119 -4.42 -7.56 12.71
CA TYR A 119 -4.84 -8.76 11.97
C TYR A 119 -3.67 -9.63 11.53
N TYR A 120 -3.83 -10.94 11.71
CA TYR A 120 -2.90 -11.98 11.26
C TYR A 120 -3.59 -12.94 10.31
N VAL A 121 -2.84 -13.49 9.37
CA VAL A 121 -3.29 -14.52 8.44
C VAL A 121 -2.30 -15.67 8.42
N ALA A 122 -2.81 -16.89 8.46
CA ALA A 122 -2.01 -18.08 8.35
C ALA A 122 -2.48 -19.00 7.24
N TRP A 123 -1.53 -19.61 6.55
CA TRP A 123 -1.78 -20.75 5.70
C TRP A 123 -1.63 -22.02 6.53
N LEU A 124 -2.70 -22.79 6.61
CA LEU A 124 -2.79 -24.07 7.28
C LEU A 124 -2.75 -25.20 6.25
N ARG A 125 -2.04 -26.28 6.57
CA ARG A 125 -2.14 -27.55 5.83
C ARG A 125 -2.40 -28.68 6.81
N ASN A 126 -3.47 -29.43 6.60
CA ASN A 126 -3.91 -30.49 7.53
C ASN A 126 -4.01 -29.96 8.98
N GLY A 127 -4.54 -28.74 9.14
CA GLY A 127 -4.67 -28.08 10.45
C GLY A 127 -3.37 -27.55 11.07
N THR A 128 -2.22 -27.73 10.43
CA THR A 128 -0.92 -27.25 10.95
C THR A 128 -0.52 -25.91 10.32
N LEU A 129 -0.03 -24.96 11.12
CA LEU A 129 0.53 -23.69 10.66
C LEU A 129 1.74 -23.92 9.76
N ARG A 130 1.67 -23.45 8.51
CA ARG A 130 2.76 -23.54 7.54
C ARG A 130 3.39 -22.19 7.24
N LYS A 131 2.57 -21.14 7.19
CA LYS A 131 3.04 -19.78 6.92
C LYS A 131 2.16 -18.80 7.66
N VAL A 132 2.77 -17.82 8.31
CA VAL A 132 2.06 -16.75 9.03
C VAL A 132 2.52 -15.42 8.45
N ASN A 133 1.58 -14.50 8.32
CA ASN A 133 1.81 -13.11 7.99
C ASN A 133 0.85 -12.23 8.81
N CYS A 134 1.08 -10.93 8.83
CA CYS A 134 0.21 -9.97 9.50
C CYS A 134 -0.07 -8.79 8.58
N LEU A 135 -1.14 -8.06 8.89
CA LEU A 135 -1.32 -6.72 8.36
C LEU A 135 -0.25 -5.85 9.04
N GLU A 136 0.62 -5.22 8.27
CA GLU A 136 1.81 -4.56 8.80
C GLU A 136 2.12 -3.24 8.09
N THR A 137 2.84 -2.38 8.81
CA THR A 137 3.49 -1.21 8.22
C THR A 137 4.86 -1.58 7.68
N ARG A 138 5.37 -0.81 6.71
CA ARG A 138 6.69 -1.03 6.11
C ARG A 138 7.44 0.29 5.91
N PRO A 139 7.77 1.02 6.99
CA PRO A 139 8.38 2.34 6.87
C PRO A 139 9.82 2.31 6.34
N ASN A 140 10.56 1.20 6.39
CA ASN A 140 11.98 1.13 5.97
C ASN A 140 12.26 0.10 4.87
N TRP A 141 11.27 -0.24 4.04
CA TRP A 141 11.40 -1.37 3.12
C TRP A 141 12.49 -1.18 2.06
N MET A 142 12.80 0.06 1.64
CA MET A 142 13.86 0.32 0.69
C MET A 142 15.23 0.15 1.33
N ALA A 143 15.43 0.72 2.53
CA ALA A 143 16.65 0.63 3.33
C ALA A 143 16.96 -0.82 3.72
N GLU A 144 15.95 -1.57 4.18
CA GLU A 144 16.07 -3.01 4.51
C GLU A 144 16.50 -3.86 3.30
N ARG A 145 16.22 -3.39 2.08
CA ARG A 145 16.52 -4.09 0.82
C ARG A 145 17.58 -3.39 -0.02
N LYS A 146 18.38 -2.51 0.60
CA LYS A 146 19.39 -1.69 -0.07
C LYS A 146 20.39 -2.48 -0.90
N GLU A 147 20.76 -3.69 -0.47
CA GLU A 147 21.68 -4.56 -1.23
C GLU A 147 21.12 -4.98 -2.60
N ILE A 148 19.80 -5.13 -2.69
CA ILE A 148 19.11 -5.58 -3.92
C ILE A 148 18.65 -4.37 -4.73
N LEU A 149 18.11 -3.35 -4.06
CA LEU A 149 17.49 -2.18 -4.70
C LEU A 149 18.52 -1.08 -5.05
N GLY A 150 19.54 -0.89 -4.22
CA GLY A 150 20.51 0.20 -4.35
C GLY A 150 21.27 0.23 -5.70
N PRO A 151 21.65 -0.93 -6.28
CA PRO A 151 22.27 -0.96 -7.61
C PRO A 151 21.32 -0.66 -8.78
N LEU A 152 19.99 -0.67 -8.55
CA LEU A 152 19.00 -0.48 -9.60
C LEU A 152 18.78 1.01 -9.88
N LYS A 153 18.54 1.35 -11.15
CA LYS A 153 18.00 2.66 -11.51
C LYS A 153 16.55 2.76 -11.04
N MET A 154 16.09 3.96 -10.72
CA MET A 154 14.74 4.16 -10.19
C MET A 154 13.63 3.59 -11.10
N ASN A 155 13.79 3.69 -12.42
CA ASN A 155 12.87 3.12 -13.41
C ASN A 155 12.84 1.58 -13.49
N LYS A 156 13.65 0.89 -12.68
CA LYS A 156 13.64 -0.57 -12.52
C LYS A 156 13.09 -1.01 -11.17
N ILE A 157 12.73 -0.07 -10.31
CA ILE A 157 12.19 -0.32 -8.98
C ILE A 157 10.67 -0.14 -9.06
N PHE A 158 9.94 -1.11 -8.54
CA PHE A 158 8.52 -0.93 -8.30
C PHE A 158 8.33 -0.04 -7.07
N LEU A 159 7.70 1.11 -7.24
CA LEU A 159 7.39 2.05 -6.17
C LEU A 159 5.88 2.15 -5.99
N PRO A 160 5.35 1.78 -4.82
CA PRO A 160 3.96 2.07 -4.48
C PRO A 160 3.74 3.58 -4.44
N GLY A 161 2.67 4.05 -5.09
CA GLY A 161 2.29 5.45 -5.14
C GLY A 161 0.82 5.67 -4.83
N THR A 162 0.47 6.87 -4.37
CA THR A 162 -0.91 7.29 -4.16
C THR A 162 -1.27 8.42 -5.13
N HIS A 163 -2.45 8.34 -5.72
CA HIS A 163 -3.00 9.37 -6.59
C HIS A 163 -3.63 10.47 -5.73
N ASP A 164 -3.35 11.72 -6.08
CA ASP A 164 -3.74 12.90 -5.31
C ASP A 164 -3.56 12.69 -3.80
N SER A 165 -2.31 12.47 -3.38
CA SER A 165 -1.95 11.94 -2.06
C SER A 165 -2.43 12.81 -0.89
N ALA A 166 -2.65 14.10 -1.15
CA ALA A 166 -3.15 15.08 -0.19
C ALA A 166 -4.68 15.15 -0.13
N SER A 167 -5.37 14.40 -0.98
CA SER A 167 -6.82 14.28 -0.97
C SER A 167 -7.27 13.18 0.00
N TYR A 168 -7.02 13.43 1.29
CA TYR A 168 -7.45 12.56 2.37
C TYR A 168 -8.57 13.17 3.22
N ALA A 169 -9.49 12.31 3.65
CA ALA A 169 -10.48 12.59 4.68
C ALA A 169 -10.57 11.38 5.61
N ILE A 170 -10.33 11.61 6.90
CA ILE A 170 -10.15 10.53 7.89
C ILE A 170 -11.52 10.03 8.38
N HIS A 171 -11.98 8.91 7.82
CA HIS A 171 -13.26 8.30 8.19
C HIS A 171 -13.07 7.34 9.36
N LYS A 172 -13.73 7.63 10.48
CA LYS A 172 -13.73 6.74 11.65
C LYS A 172 -14.91 5.76 11.65
N ARG A 173 -15.99 6.03 10.91
CA ARG A 173 -17.20 5.19 10.81
C ARG A 173 -17.85 5.36 9.44
N ALA A 174 -18.57 4.33 8.97
CA ALA A 174 -19.30 4.35 7.70
C ALA A 174 -20.61 5.16 7.75
N ASP A 175 -21.18 5.36 8.94
CA ASP A 175 -22.52 5.91 9.16
C ASP A 175 -22.56 7.39 9.60
N ARG A 176 -21.39 8.01 9.79
CA ARG A 176 -21.27 9.42 10.19
C ARG A 176 -20.37 10.14 9.22
N GLU A 177 -21.02 10.87 8.32
CA GLU A 177 -20.41 11.97 7.57
C GLU A 177 -20.51 13.24 8.42
N ASP A 178 -19.37 13.83 8.79
CA ASP A 178 -19.36 15.20 9.30
C ASP A 178 -19.83 16.16 8.19
N ILE A 179 -20.44 17.29 8.54
CA ILE A 179 -21.06 18.22 7.56
C ILE A 179 -20.04 18.74 6.52
N ILE A 180 -18.75 18.72 6.85
CA ILE A 180 -17.64 19.06 5.94
C ILE A 180 -17.29 17.88 5.03
N GLU A 181 -17.42 16.63 5.50
CA GLU A 181 -17.16 15.39 4.75
C GLU A 181 -18.20 15.15 3.65
N LYS A 182 -19.44 15.62 3.85
CA LYS A 182 -20.57 15.56 2.90
C LYS A 182 -20.26 16.17 1.52
N TYR A 183 -19.30 17.09 1.43
CA TYR A 183 -18.95 17.76 0.17
C TYR A 183 -17.77 17.11 -0.56
N VAL A 184 -17.24 15.99 -0.05
CA VAL A 184 -15.89 15.54 -0.40
C VAL A 184 -15.84 14.10 -0.94
N ILE A 185 -16.88 13.24 -0.92
CA ILE A 185 -16.67 11.77 -1.14
C ILE A 185 -17.78 11.10 -1.97
N THR A 186 -17.45 10.25 -2.95
CA THR A 186 -17.59 8.76 -2.90
C THR A 186 -16.63 8.01 -3.83
N GLN A 187 -15.95 6.94 -3.40
CA GLN A 187 -15.46 5.89 -4.33
C GLN A 187 -16.53 4.79 -4.38
N VAL A 188 -17.63 5.05 -5.10
CA VAL A 188 -18.64 4.01 -5.40
C VAL A 188 -18.58 3.67 -6.87
N LYS A 189 -18.43 2.38 -7.14
CA LYS A 189 -18.60 1.76 -8.45
C LYS A 189 -19.95 2.18 -9.03
N MET A 190 -19.97 2.99 -10.10
CA MET A 190 -21.22 3.25 -10.81
C MET A 190 -21.76 1.92 -11.36
N ASP A 191 -22.86 1.44 -10.77
CA ASP A 191 -23.71 0.43 -11.38
C ASP A 191 -24.34 1.07 -12.64
N SER A 192 -24.07 0.48 -13.79
CA SER A 192 -24.48 0.95 -15.11
C SER A 192 -25.98 0.72 -15.39
N ARG A 193 -26.86 0.94 -14.42
CA ARG A 193 -28.31 0.67 -14.52
C ARG A 193 -29.21 1.74 -13.91
N VAL A 194 -28.95 3.02 -14.20
CA VAL A 194 -29.95 4.07 -13.94
C VAL A 194 -30.34 4.72 -15.27
N ASP A 195 -31.53 4.35 -15.74
CA ASP A 195 -32.18 4.85 -16.94
C ASP A 195 -32.70 6.28 -16.68
N TYR A 196 -32.10 7.27 -17.34
CA TYR A 196 -32.48 8.68 -17.20
C TYR A 196 -33.69 8.98 -18.11
N LYS A 197 -34.89 8.75 -17.59
CA LYS A 197 -36.10 9.39 -18.11
C LYS A 197 -36.99 9.92 -17.00
N SER A 198 -37.18 11.24 -17.07
CA SER A 198 -38.37 12.01 -16.67
C SER A 198 -38.40 12.67 -15.28
N SER A 199 -38.75 13.97 -15.36
CA SER A 199 -39.29 14.87 -14.33
C SER A 199 -38.31 15.77 -13.58
N LEU A 200 -38.41 17.05 -13.96
CA LEU A 200 -37.78 18.21 -13.37
C LEU A 200 -38.30 18.50 -11.95
N ARG A 201 -37.37 18.57 -10.99
CA ARG A 201 -37.38 19.53 -9.87
C ARG A 201 -35.94 20.04 -9.74
N PRO A 202 -35.66 21.35 -9.59
CA PRO A 202 -34.30 21.83 -9.40
C PRO A 202 -33.89 21.53 -7.96
N ILE A 203 -33.59 20.25 -7.69
CA ILE A 203 -32.93 19.86 -6.47
C ILE A 203 -31.50 20.32 -6.62
N ARG A 204 -31.14 21.27 -5.78
CA ARG A 204 -29.80 21.85 -5.57
C ARG A 204 -28.87 20.80 -4.94
N ALA A 205 -28.79 19.62 -5.55
CA ALA A 205 -28.03 18.44 -5.14
C ALA A 205 -27.59 17.64 -6.38
N THR A 206 -26.87 18.29 -7.29
CA THR A 206 -26.22 17.58 -8.42
C THR A 206 -24.88 18.21 -8.71
N PHE A 207 -24.06 18.27 -7.65
CA PHE A 207 -22.61 18.33 -7.73
C PHE A 207 -22.13 17.59 -6.48
N GLU A 208 -22.41 16.29 -6.42
CA GLU A 208 -21.69 15.36 -5.55
C GLU A 208 -20.28 15.31 -6.12
N ILE A 209 -19.39 16.16 -5.58
CA ILE A 209 -18.03 16.22 -6.06
C ILE A 209 -17.18 15.28 -5.21
N PHE A 210 -16.54 14.37 -5.93
CA PHE A 210 -15.56 13.38 -5.53
C PHE A 210 -14.24 14.07 -5.18
N HIS A 211 -13.78 14.00 -3.93
CA HIS A 211 -12.60 14.75 -3.46
C HIS A 211 -11.81 14.07 -2.32
N SER A 212 -11.97 12.77 -2.08
CA SER A 212 -11.05 12.01 -1.22
C SER A 212 -10.66 10.71 -1.88
N PHE A 213 -9.37 10.55 -2.12
CA PHE A 213 -8.74 9.37 -2.71
C PHE A 213 -8.01 8.54 -1.66
N GLN A 214 -7.78 9.09 -0.48
CA GLN A 214 -7.00 8.49 0.59
C GLN A 214 -7.78 8.52 1.91
N ASP A 215 -7.68 7.47 2.71
CA ASP A 215 -8.34 7.35 4.02
C ASP A 215 -7.38 7.59 5.20
N VAL A 216 -6.13 7.96 4.89
CA VAL A 216 -5.03 8.23 5.82
C VAL A 216 -4.22 9.46 5.37
N ASP A 217 -3.60 10.17 6.31
CA ASP A 217 -2.72 11.30 6.01
C ASP A 217 -1.41 10.88 5.29
N VAL A 218 -0.65 11.86 4.78
CA VAL A 218 0.56 11.57 3.99
C VAL A 218 1.63 10.87 4.84
N LEU A 219 1.78 11.21 6.12
CA LEU A 219 2.73 10.55 7.00
C LEU A 219 2.39 9.06 7.17
N ALA A 220 1.12 8.74 7.43
CA ALA A 220 0.65 7.37 7.52
C ALA A 220 0.84 6.61 6.20
N GLN A 221 0.52 7.21 5.04
CA GLN A 221 0.78 6.61 3.72
C GLN A 221 2.25 6.18 3.59
N LEU A 222 3.19 7.04 3.97
CA LEU A 222 4.63 6.75 3.95
C LEU A 222 5.01 5.62 4.92
N ILE A 223 4.44 5.61 6.13
CA ILE A 223 4.68 4.54 7.11
C ILE A 223 4.13 3.19 6.62
N TYR A 224 2.98 3.18 5.93
CA TYR A 224 2.43 1.97 5.31
C TYR A 224 3.26 1.47 4.11
N GLY A 225 4.13 2.30 3.55
CA GLY A 225 5.12 1.90 2.53
C GLY A 225 5.04 2.64 1.20
N VAL A 226 4.18 3.66 1.07
CA VAL A 226 4.10 4.52 -0.12
C VAL A 226 5.40 5.29 -0.31
N ARG A 227 5.86 5.43 -1.55
CA ARG A 227 7.10 6.17 -1.89
C ARG A 227 6.94 7.14 -3.04
N TYR A 228 5.80 7.15 -3.73
CA TYR A 228 5.47 8.12 -4.75
C TYR A 228 4.23 8.90 -4.32
N LEU A 229 4.37 10.22 -4.16
CA LEU A 229 3.27 11.10 -3.77
C LEU A 229 2.93 12.03 -4.94
N ASP A 230 1.69 11.96 -5.42
CA ASP A 230 1.11 12.90 -6.40
C ASP A 230 0.52 14.10 -5.65
N ILE A 231 1.19 15.26 -5.71
CA ILE A 231 0.79 16.48 -5.02
C ILE A 231 0.40 17.55 -6.03
N ARG A 232 -0.88 17.94 -6.00
CA ARG A 232 -1.45 18.95 -6.89
C ARG A 232 -1.51 20.29 -6.17
N VAL A 233 -0.72 21.25 -6.62
CA VAL A 233 -0.49 22.50 -5.87
C VAL A 233 -1.27 23.68 -6.45
N GLY A 234 -2.03 24.41 -5.63
CA GLY A 234 -2.67 25.67 -5.97
C GLY A 234 -2.00 26.88 -5.31
N TYR A 235 -1.96 28.00 -6.02
CA TYR A 235 -1.47 29.29 -5.52
C TYR A 235 -2.60 30.27 -5.19
N TYR A 236 -2.61 30.79 -3.96
CA TYR A 236 -3.66 31.64 -3.40
C TYR A 236 -3.07 32.93 -2.78
N PRO A 237 -2.81 33.99 -3.57
CA PRO A 237 -2.08 35.17 -3.12
C PRO A 237 -2.82 36.06 -2.10
N ARG A 238 -4.12 35.81 -1.86
CA ARG A 238 -4.97 36.63 -0.98
C ARG A 238 -5.18 36.01 0.40
N THR A 239 -4.55 34.88 0.69
CA THR A 239 -4.63 34.15 1.97
C THR A 239 -3.28 34.20 2.69
N ASN A 240 -3.29 34.01 4.01
CA ASN A 240 -2.04 33.99 4.80
C ASN A 240 -1.14 32.80 4.42
N GLU A 241 -1.75 31.63 4.17
CA GLU A 241 -1.10 30.49 3.55
C GLU A 241 -1.37 30.54 2.05
N ILE A 242 -0.31 30.62 1.25
CA ILE A 242 -0.40 30.89 -0.20
C ILE A 242 -0.29 29.62 -1.05
N TRP A 243 0.22 28.52 -0.48
CA TRP A 243 0.38 27.25 -1.18
C TRP A 243 -0.48 26.17 -0.54
N TRP A 244 -1.33 25.56 -1.36
CA TRP A 244 -2.27 24.54 -0.93
C TRP A 244 -2.18 23.33 -1.84
N ALA A 245 -2.45 22.15 -1.29
CA ALA A 245 -2.82 21.01 -2.09
C ALA A 245 -4.31 21.07 -2.46
N ASN A 246 -4.60 20.63 -3.66
CA ASN A 246 -5.90 20.76 -4.30
C ASN A 246 -6.32 19.45 -4.98
N HIS A 247 -7.63 19.20 -5.04
CA HIS A 247 -8.20 18.29 -6.03
C HIS A 247 -9.01 19.13 -7.03
N GLY A 248 -8.46 19.34 -8.22
CA GLY A 248 -9.00 20.30 -9.18
C GLY A 248 -9.08 21.72 -8.58
N ILE A 249 -10.25 22.37 -8.67
CA ILE A 249 -10.44 23.72 -8.13
C ILE A 249 -10.62 23.77 -6.60
N VAL A 250 -10.72 22.62 -5.94
CA VAL A 250 -11.01 22.55 -4.51
C VAL A 250 -9.73 22.54 -3.71
N GLN A 251 -9.64 23.53 -2.83
CA GLN A 251 -8.57 23.70 -1.86
C GLN A 251 -8.76 22.70 -0.70
N LEU A 252 -7.73 21.91 -0.40
CA LEU A 252 -7.81 20.85 0.61
C LEU A 252 -7.02 21.20 1.87
N MET A 253 -5.68 21.22 1.78
CA MET A 253 -4.81 21.48 2.93
C MET A 253 -3.59 22.33 2.56
N PRO A 254 -3.02 23.09 3.52
CA PRO A 254 -1.76 23.78 3.33
C PRO A 254 -0.65 22.84 2.84
N LEU A 255 0.07 23.23 1.78
CA LEU A 255 1.22 22.48 1.29
C LEU A 255 2.30 22.34 2.37
N ARG A 256 2.41 23.34 3.26
CA ARG A 256 3.31 23.32 4.41
C ARG A 256 3.12 22.10 5.30
N ILE A 257 1.87 21.70 5.57
CA ILE A 257 1.56 20.53 6.42
C ILE A 257 2.07 19.25 5.76
N ILE A 258 1.89 19.12 4.45
CA ILE A 258 2.36 17.95 3.69
C ILE A 258 3.88 17.87 3.73
N ILE A 259 4.57 19.00 3.50
CA ILE A 259 6.04 19.07 3.56
C ILE A 259 6.55 18.73 4.97
N GLU A 260 5.88 19.20 6.02
CA GLU A 260 6.21 18.88 7.42
C GLU A 260 6.08 17.37 7.68
N GLN A 261 5.02 16.72 7.19
CA GLN A 261 4.83 15.26 7.29
C GLN A 261 5.89 14.46 6.53
N VAL A 262 6.22 14.86 5.30
CA VAL A 262 7.29 14.22 4.51
C VAL A 262 8.65 14.39 5.20
N LYS A 263 8.93 15.59 5.72
CA LYS A 263 10.15 15.87 6.47
C LYS A 263 10.23 15.01 7.73
N GLU A 264 9.14 14.89 8.49
CA GLU A 264 9.09 14.04 9.68
C GLU A 264 9.45 12.59 9.35
N PHE A 265 8.91 12.05 8.26
CA PHE A 265 9.23 10.70 7.80
C PHE A 265 10.71 10.54 7.40
N LEU A 266 11.26 11.49 6.63
CA LEU A 266 12.65 11.45 6.18
C LEU A 266 13.65 11.68 7.33
N ASP A 267 13.30 12.47 8.33
CA ASP A 267 14.14 12.69 9.52
C ASP A 267 14.24 11.43 10.39
N ASN A 268 13.31 10.47 10.24
CA ASN A 268 13.23 9.24 11.03
C ASN A 268 13.55 7.95 10.25
N THR A 269 13.86 8.02 8.95
CA THR A 269 14.09 6.85 8.09
C THR A 269 15.23 7.07 7.10
N GLU A 270 15.76 5.99 6.51
CA GLU A 270 16.75 6.04 5.42
C GLU A 270 16.09 5.83 4.03
N GLU A 271 14.88 6.33 3.85
CA GLU A 271 14.09 6.09 2.66
C GLU A 271 14.18 7.22 1.63
N ILE A 272 13.73 6.93 0.41
CA ILE A 272 13.61 7.91 -0.67
C ILE A 272 12.13 8.12 -0.95
N VAL A 273 11.68 9.38 -0.95
CA VAL A 273 10.32 9.76 -1.34
C VAL A 273 10.37 10.53 -2.65
N ILE A 274 9.59 10.09 -3.64
CA ILE A 274 9.32 10.85 -4.85
C ILE A 274 8.14 11.77 -4.55
N PHE A 275 8.43 13.06 -4.48
CA PHE A 275 7.45 14.12 -4.29
C PHE A 275 7.15 14.75 -5.65
N ASP A 276 6.07 14.29 -6.29
CA ASP A 276 5.66 14.75 -7.60
C ASP A 276 4.73 15.97 -7.47
N VAL A 277 5.09 17.08 -8.10
CA VAL A 277 4.28 18.30 -8.12
C VAL A 277 3.75 18.51 -9.54
N GLN A 278 2.44 18.31 -9.71
CA GLN A 278 1.83 18.35 -11.03
C GLN A 278 0.47 19.08 -11.08
N GLU A 279 -0.03 19.25 -12.30
CA GLU A 279 -1.32 19.85 -12.71
C GLU A 279 -1.56 21.34 -12.38
N PHE A 280 -1.12 21.82 -11.22
CA PHE A 280 -1.27 23.23 -10.78
C PHE A 280 -2.66 23.83 -11.10
N PRO A 281 -3.74 23.29 -10.52
CA PRO A 281 -5.10 23.56 -10.99
C PRO A 281 -5.61 24.98 -10.70
N VAL A 282 -4.95 25.73 -9.81
CA VAL A 282 -5.29 27.10 -9.45
C VAL A 282 -4.02 27.96 -9.39
N GLY A 283 -4.08 29.16 -9.99
CA GLY A 283 -3.00 30.15 -9.90
C GLY A 283 -1.98 30.13 -11.05
N ASN A 284 -2.21 29.33 -12.09
CA ASN A 284 -1.38 29.25 -13.29
C ASN A 284 -1.69 30.29 -14.38
N TYR A 285 -2.49 31.32 -14.07
CA TYR A 285 -2.78 32.40 -15.00
C TYR A 285 -1.83 33.57 -14.74
N TYR A 286 -0.59 33.45 -15.22
CA TYR A 286 0.31 34.57 -15.48
C TYR A 286 0.83 34.50 -16.91
#